data_AF-A0A316GHL8-F1
#
_entry.id   AF-A0A316GHL8-F1
#
_cell.length_a   1.000
_cell.length_b   1.000
_cell.length_c   1.000
_cell.angle_alpha   90.00
_cell.angle_beta   90.00
_cell.angle_gamma   90.00
#
_symmetry.space_group_name_H-M   'P 1'
#
loop_
_entity.id
_entity.type
_entity.pdbx_description
1 polymer ?
#
loop_
_entity_poly.entity_id
_entity_poly.type
_entity_poly.pdbx_seq_one_letter_code
_entity_poly.pdbx_strand_id
1 'polypeptide(L)'
;MIPIVIKPRGRLGNLMFQLMLALKIQERLDCKSEIFGISIPEWNIFKERGPALKNPLLLSGHTFDLDEVCYLLRSGAVDGVLINGWGMRVEYYGDPRLYNQIFPPQKQESFFGDDVILVNVRAEDITSGRYRGYYPLPLDYYEKVIRESGRHPVFFGQLDGQSYIDILKEHFSEAEFLPQASPIVDFGRLRSAKHVCLSISSFAWLGTWLSSVAETIHMPVAGIFDPRPGIQNLIPANDPRYHYWEVKIPSMKERSKIDSMLWISNYSGSRKIEKRMLHSIIAAGATRRVNNKVFQEFINRSAPGK
;
A
#
# COMPACT_ATOMS: atom_id res chain seq x y z
N MET A 1 1.90 14.81 29.32
CA MET A 1 1.76 14.80 27.85
C MET A 1 2.52 13.59 27.36
N ILE A 2 1.89 12.72 26.57
CA ILE A 2 2.51 11.46 26.11
C ILE A 2 3.16 11.69 24.74
N PRO A 3 4.49 11.52 24.58
CA PRO A 3 5.18 11.68 23.30
C PRO A 3 5.02 10.45 22.40
N ILE A 4 4.63 10.69 21.15
CA ILE A 4 4.60 9.72 20.05
C ILE A 4 5.70 10.11 19.07
N VAL A 5 6.86 9.48 19.17
CA VAL A 5 8.06 9.84 18.39
C VAL A 5 8.16 8.94 17.16
N ILE A 6 8.18 9.53 15.98
CA ILE A 6 8.45 8.83 14.73
C ILE A 6 9.97 8.83 14.49
N LYS A 7 10.52 7.66 14.12
CA LYS A 7 11.85 7.53 13.53
C LYS A 7 11.66 7.35 12.02
N PRO A 8 11.82 8.41 11.20
CA PRO A 8 11.51 8.37 9.78
C PRO A 8 12.32 7.29 9.06
N ARG A 9 11.64 6.45 8.28
CA ARG A 9 12.28 5.39 7.49
C ARG A 9 11.57 5.16 6.17
N GLY A 10 12.34 5.13 5.09
CA GLY A 10 11.85 4.89 3.74
C GLY A 10 11.52 6.19 3.02
N ARG A 11 10.72 6.08 1.95
CA ARG A 11 10.35 7.20 1.08
C ARG A 11 8.93 7.68 1.40
N LEU A 12 8.40 8.61 0.61
CA LEU A 12 7.11 9.29 0.81
C LEU A 12 5.99 8.38 1.33
N GLY A 13 5.69 7.27 0.63
CA GLY A 13 4.63 6.34 1.06
C GLY A 13 4.86 5.75 2.46
N ASN A 14 6.11 5.40 2.81
CA ASN A 14 6.45 4.92 4.15
C ASN A 14 6.26 6.00 5.22
N LEU A 15 6.66 7.24 4.92
CA LEU A 15 6.49 8.37 5.84
C LEU A 15 5.01 8.65 6.10
N MET A 16 4.17 8.58 5.05
CA MET A 16 2.72 8.70 5.20
C MET A 16 2.16 7.62 6.12
N PHE A 17 2.52 6.35 5.91
CA PHE A 17 2.10 5.25 6.79
C PHE A 17 2.54 5.45 8.25
N GLN A 18 3.77 5.94 8.48
CA GLN A 18 4.27 6.26 9.82
C GLN A 18 3.45 7.36 10.49
N LEU A 19 3.11 8.43 9.77
CA LEU A 19 2.25 9.49 10.27
C LEU A 19 0.83 8.98 10.55
N MET A 20 0.24 8.21 9.63
CA MET A 20 -1.09 7.65 9.79
C MET A 20 -1.18 6.73 11.01
N LEU A 21 -0.15 5.93 11.28
CA LEU A 21 -0.05 5.10 12.48
C LEU A 21 0.02 5.95 13.75
N ALA A 22 0.87 6.99 13.76
CA ALA A 22 1.00 7.91 14.90
C ALA A 22 -0.33 8.60 15.23
N LEU A 23 -1.05 9.06 14.20
CA LEU A 23 -2.37 9.67 14.34
C LEU A 23 -3.40 8.69 14.89
N LYS A 24 -3.36 7.42 14.47
CA LYS A 24 -4.27 6.40 15.02
C LYS A 24 -3.99 6.06 16.47
N ILE A 25 -2.72 6.05 16.88
CA ILE A 25 -2.36 5.90 18.29
C ILE A 25 -2.86 7.12 19.08
N GLN A 26 -2.62 8.34 18.57
CA GLN A 26 -3.08 9.58 19.21
C GLN A 26 -4.60 9.62 19.38
N GLU A 27 -5.36 9.26 18.35
CA GLU A 27 -6.83 9.16 18.38
C GLU A 27 -7.32 8.16 19.43
N ARG A 28 -6.75 6.94 19.47
CA ARG A 28 -7.17 5.88 20.41
C ARG A 28 -6.74 6.11 21.86
N LEU A 29 -5.68 6.88 22.07
CA LEU A 29 -5.13 7.13 23.39
C LEU A 29 -6.10 7.96 24.25
N ASP A 30 -6.84 8.88 23.62
CA ASP A 30 -7.85 9.75 24.24
C ASP A 30 -7.32 10.55 25.46
N CYS A 31 -6.06 10.97 25.40
CA CYS A 31 -5.46 11.87 26.38
C CYS A 31 -4.41 12.77 25.72
N LYS A 32 -3.93 13.78 26.47
CA LYS A 32 -2.96 14.77 25.97
C LYS A 32 -1.67 14.10 25.48
N SER A 33 -1.48 14.08 24.16
CA SER A 33 -0.34 13.48 23.47
C SER A 33 0.12 14.35 22.30
N GLU A 34 1.36 14.17 21.87
CA GLU A 34 1.95 14.95 20.78
C GLU A 34 2.83 14.08 19.88
N ILE A 35 2.78 14.34 18.57
CA ILE A 35 3.49 13.58 17.53
C ILE A 35 4.75 14.35 17.13
N PHE A 36 5.89 13.65 17.10
CA PHE A 36 7.21 14.23 16.83
C PHE A 36 7.97 13.48 15.73
N GLY A 37 9.00 14.15 15.18
CA GLY A 37 10.10 13.52 14.47
C GLY A 37 9.82 13.17 13.01
N ILE A 38 8.85 13.83 12.35
CA ILE A 38 8.51 13.55 10.95
C ILE A 38 8.51 14.82 10.10
N SER A 39 8.96 14.71 8.86
CA SER A 39 8.93 15.76 7.85
C SER A 39 8.37 15.17 6.55
N ILE A 40 7.30 15.77 6.03
CA ILE A 40 6.70 15.48 4.73
C ILE A 40 6.45 16.82 4.01
N PRO A 41 7.48 17.37 3.34
CA PRO A 41 7.44 18.69 2.74
C PRO A 41 6.32 18.86 1.69
N GLU A 42 5.94 17.78 1.00
CA GLU A 42 4.88 17.77 -0.02
C GLU A 42 3.54 18.30 0.49
N TRP A 43 3.29 18.18 1.80
CA TRP A 43 2.08 18.70 2.47
C TRP A 43 2.39 19.71 3.58
N ASN A 44 3.59 20.30 3.58
CA ASN A 44 4.05 21.23 4.62
C ASN A 44 3.96 20.66 6.05
N ILE A 45 4.17 19.35 6.21
CA ILE A 45 4.10 18.68 7.51
C ILE A 45 5.52 18.63 8.09
N PHE A 46 5.75 19.42 9.14
CA PHE A 46 7.01 19.43 9.88
C PHE A 46 6.73 19.24 11.37
N LYS A 47 7.24 18.15 11.94
CA LYS A 47 7.19 17.86 13.37
C LYS A 47 8.61 17.83 13.90
N GLU A 48 8.87 18.66 14.89
CA GLU A 48 10.17 18.79 15.53
C GLU A 48 10.66 17.45 16.09
N ARG A 49 11.97 17.36 16.32
CA ARG A 49 12.55 16.20 16.99
C ARG A 49 11.93 16.06 18.38
N GLY A 50 11.47 14.85 18.68
CA GLY A 50 10.85 14.56 19.97
C GLY A 50 11.84 14.50 21.13
N PRO A 51 11.33 14.48 22.37
CA PRO A 51 12.15 14.31 23.56
C PRO A 51 12.85 12.95 23.55
N ALA A 52 13.95 12.83 24.31
CA ALA A 52 14.55 11.54 24.60
C ALA A 52 13.62 10.74 25.53
N LEU A 53 13.27 9.52 25.11
CA LEU A 53 12.46 8.59 25.89
C LEU A 53 13.37 7.66 26.68
N LYS A 54 13.11 7.47 27.97
CA LYS A 54 13.85 6.58 28.87
C LYS A 54 13.33 5.15 28.78
N ASN A 55 12.02 4.97 28.64
CA ASN A 55 11.37 3.66 28.57
C ASN A 55 10.26 3.63 27.49
N PRO A 56 10.61 3.78 26.20
CA PRO A 56 9.63 3.82 25.14
C PRO A 56 9.11 2.43 24.77
N LEU A 57 7.84 2.35 24.39
CA LEU A 57 7.34 1.21 23.62
C LEU A 57 7.85 1.31 22.17
N LEU A 58 8.69 0.37 21.75
CA LEU A 58 9.21 0.31 20.38
C LEU A 58 8.23 -0.41 19.43
N LEU A 59 7.66 0.32 18.48
CA LEU A 59 6.83 -0.25 17.43
C LEU A 59 7.66 -0.49 16.17
N SER A 60 8.04 -1.75 15.91
CA SER A 60 8.79 -2.15 14.73
C SER A 60 8.01 -3.12 13.83
N GLY A 61 8.22 -3.03 12.52
CA GLY A 61 7.51 -3.86 11.54
C GLY A 61 6.12 -3.32 11.18
N HIS A 62 5.11 -4.19 11.19
CA HIS A 62 3.78 -3.91 10.62
C HIS A 62 2.60 -4.26 11.54
N THR A 63 2.79 -5.17 12.51
CA THR A 63 1.69 -5.72 13.33
C THR A 63 1.83 -5.26 14.78
N PHE A 64 0.79 -4.61 15.28
CA PHE A 64 0.70 -3.94 16.59
C PHE A 64 -0.70 -4.16 17.15
N ASP A 65 -0.79 -4.49 18.44
CA ASP A 65 -2.04 -4.37 19.17
C ASP A 65 -2.17 -2.92 19.65
N LEU A 66 -2.94 -2.11 18.92
CA LEU A 66 -3.09 -0.69 19.24
C LEU A 66 -3.82 -0.45 20.56
N ASP A 67 -4.63 -1.41 21.03
CA ASP A 67 -5.35 -1.29 22.30
C ASP A 67 -4.38 -1.55 23.47
N GLU A 68 -3.51 -2.55 23.34
CA GLU A 68 -2.41 -2.82 24.28
C GLU A 68 -1.43 -1.64 24.33
N VAL A 69 -1.04 -1.08 23.16
CA VAL A 69 -0.21 0.12 23.08
C VAL A 69 -0.82 1.27 23.89
N CYS A 70 -2.10 1.55 23.69
CA CYS A 70 -2.77 2.63 24.40
C CYS A 70 -2.94 2.34 25.90
N TYR A 71 -3.16 1.08 26.29
CA TYR A 71 -3.21 0.66 27.68
C TYR A 71 -1.87 0.89 28.40
N LEU A 72 -0.75 0.51 27.78
CA LEU A 72 0.59 0.72 28.35
C LEU A 72 0.92 2.21 28.52
N LEU A 73 0.50 3.04 27.56
CA LEU A 73 0.70 4.50 27.65
C LEU A 73 -0.15 5.12 28.77
N ARG A 74 -1.43 4.75 28.88
CA ARG A 74 -2.32 5.31 29.93
C ARG A 74 -1.94 4.87 31.33
N SER A 75 -1.47 3.64 31.48
CA SER A 75 -1.02 3.13 32.79
C SER A 75 0.32 3.72 33.24
N GLY A 76 1.03 4.45 32.37
CA GLY A 76 2.38 4.95 32.67
C GLY A 76 3.45 3.86 32.70
N ALA A 77 3.14 2.65 32.20
CA ALA A 77 4.10 1.55 32.10
C ALA A 77 5.26 1.88 31.13
N VAL A 78 5.01 2.77 30.18
CA VAL A 78 5.98 3.34 29.23
C VAL A 78 5.86 4.86 29.22
N ASP A 79 6.95 5.56 28.91
CA ASP A 79 6.99 7.02 28.88
C ASP A 79 6.68 7.63 27.50
N GLY A 80 6.39 6.78 26.51
CA GLY A 80 6.02 7.18 25.16
C GLY A 80 6.09 6.02 24.18
N VAL A 81 5.92 6.35 22.89
CA VAL A 81 6.08 5.40 21.78
C VAL A 81 7.20 5.85 20.86
N LEU A 82 8.01 4.90 20.41
CA LEU A 82 8.95 5.09 19.31
C LEU A 82 8.51 4.26 18.09
N ILE A 83 8.00 4.94 17.06
CA ILE A 83 7.59 4.31 15.80
C ILE A 83 8.80 4.12 14.90
N ASN A 84 9.21 2.87 14.70
CA ASN A 84 10.30 2.42 13.83
C ASN A 84 9.82 1.44 12.74
N GLY A 85 8.52 1.14 12.71
CA GLY A 85 7.84 0.36 11.69
C GLY A 85 6.94 1.22 10.80
N TRP A 86 6.22 0.57 9.90
CA TRP A 86 5.31 1.24 8.95
C TRP A 86 3.84 1.00 9.25
N GLY A 87 3.47 -0.13 9.88
CA GLY A 87 2.07 -0.39 10.23
C GLY A 87 1.13 -0.64 9.04
N MET A 88 1.65 -1.16 7.91
CA MET A 88 0.89 -1.44 6.67
C MET A 88 -0.23 -2.48 6.85
N ARG A 89 -1.30 -2.09 7.55
CA ARG A 89 -2.50 -2.87 7.85
C ARG A 89 -3.71 -1.96 7.74
N VAL A 90 -4.53 -2.17 6.71
CA VAL A 90 -5.68 -1.32 6.38
C VAL A 90 -6.70 -1.25 7.53
N GLU A 91 -6.80 -2.31 8.33
CA GLU A 91 -7.66 -2.36 9.52
C GLU A 91 -7.30 -1.34 10.60
N TYR A 92 -6.10 -0.75 10.58
CA TYR A 92 -5.77 0.34 11.51
C TYR A 92 -6.43 1.65 11.14
N TYR A 93 -6.66 1.89 9.85
CA TYR A 93 -6.82 3.25 9.33
C TYR A 93 -8.29 3.67 9.17
N GLY A 94 -9.22 2.72 9.01
CA GLY A 94 -10.64 3.04 8.91
C GLY A 94 -10.96 3.82 7.62
N ASP A 95 -11.67 4.93 7.73
CA ASP A 95 -12.15 5.71 6.59
C ASP A 95 -11.03 6.55 5.93
N PRO A 96 -10.71 6.35 4.63
CA PRO A 96 -9.69 7.13 3.93
C PRO A 96 -9.97 8.64 3.91
N ARG A 97 -11.23 9.08 4.03
CA ARG A 97 -11.61 10.50 4.00
C ARG A 97 -10.97 11.31 5.13
N LEU A 98 -10.69 10.68 6.27
CA LEU A 98 -9.98 11.31 7.40
C LEU A 98 -8.56 11.73 6.99
N TYR A 99 -7.93 10.95 6.13
CA TYR A 99 -6.56 11.20 5.67
C TYR A 99 -6.48 12.15 4.49
N ASN A 100 -7.58 12.35 3.75
CA ASN A 100 -7.64 13.39 2.72
C ASN A 100 -7.49 14.81 3.30
N GLN A 101 -7.81 15.01 4.59
CA GLN A 101 -7.57 16.29 5.26
C GLN A 101 -6.10 16.51 5.60
N ILE A 102 -5.35 15.43 5.83
CA ILE A 102 -3.91 15.47 6.16
C ILE A 102 -3.07 15.53 4.88
N PHE A 103 -3.51 14.80 3.85
CA PHE A 103 -2.89 14.73 2.55
C PHE A 103 -3.86 15.26 1.48
N PRO A 104 -4.12 16.57 1.42
CA PRO A 104 -5.01 17.12 0.42
C PRO A 104 -4.53 16.83 -1.01
N PRO A 105 -5.45 16.69 -1.99
CA PRO A 105 -5.15 16.70 -3.42
C PRO A 105 -4.25 17.89 -3.78
N GLN A 106 -3.32 17.69 -4.70
CA GLN A 106 -2.40 18.75 -5.14
C GLN A 106 -2.97 19.41 -6.40
N LYS A 107 -2.73 20.71 -6.60
CA LYS A 107 -3.30 21.45 -7.76
C LYS A 107 -2.85 20.94 -9.14
N GLN A 108 -1.75 20.19 -9.21
CA GLN A 108 -1.14 19.68 -10.45
C GLN A 108 -1.60 18.25 -10.78
N GLU A 109 -2.87 17.92 -10.55
CA GLU A 109 -3.39 16.60 -10.89
C GLU A 109 -3.60 16.48 -12.41
N SER A 110 -2.91 15.52 -13.02
CA SER A 110 -3.14 15.15 -14.42
C SER A 110 -4.49 14.45 -14.52
N PHE A 111 -5.40 14.99 -15.33
CA PHE A 111 -6.65 14.32 -15.65
C PHE A 111 -6.44 13.40 -16.84
N PHE A 112 -6.82 12.13 -16.67
CA PHE A 112 -6.86 11.15 -17.74
C PHE A 112 -8.32 10.94 -18.13
N GLY A 113 -8.57 10.70 -19.42
CA GLY A 113 -9.92 10.40 -19.93
C GLY A 113 -10.48 9.09 -19.37
N ASP A 114 -11.80 8.92 -19.48
CA ASP A 114 -12.52 7.74 -18.97
C ASP A 114 -12.16 6.46 -19.76
N ASP A 115 -11.64 6.63 -20.96
CA ASP A 115 -11.13 5.59 -21.87
C ASP A 115 -9.71 5.12 -21.52
N VAL A 116 -9.05 5.73 -20.53
CA VAL A 116 -7.69 5.40 -20.11
C VAL A 116 -7.69 4.51 -18.87
N ILE A 117 -6.80 3.51 -18.85
CA ILE A 117 -6.37 2.81 -17.63
C ILE A 117 -4.92 3.17 -17.32
N LEU A 118 -4.71 3.78 -16.16
CA LEU A 118 -3.39 4.17 -15.71
C LEU A 118 -2.68 2.97 -15.07
N VAL A 119 -1.56 2.53 -15.65
CA VAL A 119 -0.81 1.35 -15.23
C VAL A 119 0.45 1.76 -14.47
N ASN A 120 0.43 1.56 -13.16
CA ASN A 120 1.60 1.83 -12.33
C ASN A 120 2.65 0.72 -12.51
N VAL A 121 3.89 1.13 -12.75
CA VAL A 121 5.07 0.26 -12.76
C VAL A 121 6.02 0.64 -11.65
N ARG A 122 6.40 -0.35 -10.85
CA ARG A 122 7.50 -0.31 -9.90
C ARG A 122 8.60 -1.17 -10.52
N ALA A 123 9.83 -0.66 -10.62
CA ALA A 123 10.90 -1.36 -11.31
C ALA A 123 12.21 -1.33 -10.53
N GLU A 124 12.54 -0.23 -9.83
CA GLU A 124 13.82 -0.01 -9.14
C GLU A 124 14.40 -1.24 -8.38
N ASP A 125 14.10 -1.36 -7.09
CA ASP A 125 14.73 -2.34 -6.21
C ASP A 125 14.03 -3.70 -6.30
N ILE A 126 12.84 -3.73 -6.90
CA ILE A 126 12.03 -4.93 -7.03
C ILE A 126 12.57 -5.88 -8.10
N THR A 127 13.19 -5.37 -9.17
CA THR A 127 13.79 -6.17 -10.24
C THR A 127 14.97 -7.00 -9.77
N SER A 128 15.63 -6.59 -8.68
CA SER A 128 16.69 -7.37 -8.04
C SER A 128 16.21 -8.70 -7.42
N GLY A 129 14.89 -8.84 -7.17
CA GLY A 129 14.30 -9.99 -6.52
C GLY A 129 14.70 -10.18 -5.05
N ARG A 130 15.47 -9.26 -4.46
CA ARG A 130 16.09 -9.39 -3.11
C ARG A 130 15.09 -9.29 -1.96
N TYR A 131 13.92 -8.70 -2.18
CA TYR A 131 12.92 -8.49 -1.14
C TYR A 131 11.76 -9.47 -1.27
N ARG A 132 11.47 -10.21 -0.20
CA ARG A 132 10.39 -11.21 -0.16
C ARG A 132 9.04 -10.64 -0.61
N GLY A 133 8.71 -9.42 -0.19
CA GLY A 133 7.44 -8.77 -0.48
C GLY A 133 7.36 -8.05 -1.82
N TYR A 134 8.44 -7.98 -2.59
CA TYR A 134 8.46 -7.23 -3.85
C TYR A 134 9.04 -8.06 -4.98
N TYR A 135 8.39 -8.02 -6.13
CA TYR A 135 8.80 -8.68 -7.36
C TYR A 135 8.11 -8.02 -8.56
N PRO A 136 8.73 -7.95 -9.74
CA PRO A 136 8.05 -7.48 -10.94
C PRO A 136 6.82 -8.33 -11.23
N LEU A 137 5.77 -7.70 -11.75
CA LEU A 137 4.58 -8.42 -12.17
C LEU A 137 4.77 -8.94 -13.60
N PRO A 138 4.23 -10.12 -13.93
CA PRO A 138 4.36 -10.70 -15.26
C PRO A 138 3.49 -9.94 -16.27
N LEU A 139 3.83 -10.04 -17.56
CA LEU A 139 3.07 -9.42 -18.65
C LEU A 139 1.59 -9.81 -18.61
N ASP A 140 1.33 -11.10 -18.39
CA ASP A 140 0.00 -11.70 -18.29
C ASP A 140 -0.93 -11.00 -17.29
N TYR A 141 -0.40 -10.44 -16.19
CA TYR A 141 -1.23 -9.67 -15.26
C TYR A 141 -1.75 -8.39 -15.92
N TYR A 142 -0.85 -7.61 -16.53
CA TYR A 142 -1.21 -6.36 -17.19
C TYR A 142 -2.11 -6.61 -18.40
N GLU A 143 -1.80 -7.60 -19.23
CA GLU A 143 -2.63 -7.97 -20.39
C GLU A 143 -4.06 -8.30 -19.98
N LYS A 144 -4.24 -9.12 -18.95
CA LYS A 144 -5.56 -9.53 -18.47
C LYS A 144 -6.33 -8.35 -17.90
N VAL A 145 -5.67 -7.45 -17.18
CA VAL A 145 -6.30 -6.23 -16.65
C VAL A 145 -6.70 -5.27 -17.76
N ILE A 146 -5.81 -5.01 -18.73
CA ILE A 146 -6.05 -4.11 -19.87
C ILE A 146 -7.19 -4.66 -20.74
N ARG A 147 -7.18 -5.96 -21.02
CA ARG A 147 -8.26 -6.61 -21.77
C ARG A 147 -9.60 -6.57 -21.04
N GLU A 148 -9.61 -6.83 -19.73
CA GLU A 148 -10.83 -6.76 -18.91
C GLU A 148 -11.38 -5.33 -18.84
N SER A 149 -10.51 -4.33 -18.76
CA SER A 149 -10.93 -2.94 -18.67
C SER A 149 -11.42 -2.39 -20.01
N GLY A 150 -10.95 -2.93 -21.14
CA GLY A 150 -11.26 -2.44 -22.48
C GLY A 150 -10.75 -1.01 -22.74
N ARG A 151 -9.76 -0.55 -21.96
CA ARG A 151 -9.27 0.83 -21.94
C ARG A 151 -7.86 0.93 -22.51
N HIS A 152 -7.53 2.11 -23.04
CA HIS A 152 -6.21 2.42 -23.53
C HIS A 152 -5.21 2.47 -22.35
N PRO A 153 -4.14 1.65 -22.36
CA PRO A 153 -3.16 1.62 -21.28
C PRO A 153 -2.18 2.79 -21.35
N VAL A 154 -2.02 3.49 -20.22
CA VAL A 154 -1.00 4.52 -20.03
C VAL A 154 -0.09 4.09 -18.86
N PHE A 155 1.14 3.71 -19.17
CA PHE A 155 2.13 3.28 -18.19
C PHE A 155 2.85 4.48 -17.55
N PHE A 156 3.06 4.42 -16.23
CA PHE A 156 3.78 5.45 -15.49
C PHE A 156 4.49 4.88 -14.25
N GLY A 157 5.32 5.72 -13.62
CA GLY A 157 6.08 5.38 -12.42
C GLY A 157 7.55 5.21 -12.75
N GLN A 158 8.12 4.05 -12.40
CA GLN A 158 9.55 3.81 -12.50
C GLN A 158 9.91 3.18 -13.84
N LEU A 159 10.01 4.02 -14.87
CA LEU A 159 10.15 3.59 -16.26
C LEU A 159 11.57 3.74 -16.82
N ASP A 160 12.55 4.09 -15.98
CA ASP A 160 13.92 4.33 -16.44
C ASP A 160 14.81 3.07 -16.36
N GLY A 161 15.40 2.73 -17.52
CA GLY A 161 16.71 2.07 -17.64
C GLY A 161 16.83 0.61 -17.17
N GLN A 162 15.84 -0.25 -17.44
CA GLN A 162 15.83 -1.65 -16.99
C GLN A 162 15.22 -2.59 -18.03
N SER A 163 15.77 -3.80 -18.14
CA SER A 163 15.29 -4.86 -19.04
C SER A 163 13.80 -5.18 -18.88
N TYR A 164 13.27 -5.06 -17.66
CA TYR A 164 11.84 -5.23 -17.41
C TYR A 164 10.99 -4.17 -18.14
N ILE A 165 11.46 -2.92 -18.20
CA ILE A 165 10.75 -1.85 -18.90
C ILE A 165 10.84 -2.03 -20.41
N ASP A 166 11.98 -2.48 -20.91
CA ASP A 166 12.15 -2.75 -22.34
C ASP A 166 11.16 -3.84 -22.80
N ILE A 167 11.02 -4.91 -22.02
CA ILE A 167 10.02 -5.96 -22.27
C ILE A 167 8.59 -5.40 -22.24
N LEU A 168 8.26 -4.52 -21.28
CA LEU A 168 6.94 -3.89 -21.23
C LEU A 168 6.68 -3.02 -22.47
N LYS A 169 7.66 -2.22 -22.90
CA LYS A 169 7.53 -1.33 -24.07
C LYS A 169 7.42 -2.12 -25.38
N GLU A 170 8.18 -3.20 -25.50
CA GLU A 170 8.11 -4.09 -26.66
C GLU A 170 6.75 -4.78 -26.74
N HIS A 171 6.27 -5.32 -25.61
CA HIS A 171 5.02 -6.08 -25.55
C HIS A 171 3.77 -5.20 -25.66
N PHE A 172 3.80 -4.01 -25.06
CA PHE A 172 2.69 -3.04 -25.10
C PHE A 172 3.05 -1.85 -26.01
N SER A 173 3.46 -2.14 -27.25
CA SER A 173 3.95 -1.13 -28.19
C SER A 173 2.93 -0.07 -28.61
N GLU A 174 1.64 -0.37 -28.47
CA GLU A 174 0.54 0.58 -28.71
C GLU A 174 0.16 1.41 -27.48
N ALA A 175 0.77 1.14 -26.31
CA ALA A 175 0.51 1.87 -25.08
C ALA A 175 1.30 3.18 -24.99
N GLU A 176 0.78 4.15 -24.23
CA GLU A 176 1.55 5.33 -23.86
C GLU A 176 2.45 5.03 -22.65
N PHE A 177 3.68 5.54 -22.66
CA PHE A 177 4.60 5.50 -21.52
C PHE A 177 4.96 6.93 -21.10
N LEU A 178 4.47 7.35 -19.94
CA LEU A 178 4.73 8.69 -19.43
C LEU A 178 6.21 8.84 -19.04
N PRO A 179 6.79 10.04 -19.20
CA PRO A 179 8.12 10.31 -18.67
C PRO A 179 8.13 10.18 -17.14
N GLN A 180 9.28 9.79 -16.60
CA GLN A 180 9.50 9.73 -15.16
C GLN A 180 9.23 11.10 -14.52
N ALA A 181 8.49 11.10 -13.42
CA ALA A 181 8.13 12.30 -12.69
C ALA A 181 8.58 12.21 -11.22
N SER A 182 8.39 13.30 -10.48
CA SER A 182 8.64 13.28 -9.03
C SER A 182 7.59 12.43 -8.31
N PRO A 183 7.90 11.88 -7.12
CA PRO A 183 6.95 11.09 -6.36
C PRO A 183 5.62 11.81 -6.12
N ILE A 184 5.62 13.11 -5.83
CA ILE A 184 4.36 13.83 -5.58
C ILE A 184 3.50 13.97 -6.86
N VAL A 185 4.11 14.10 -8.04
CA VAL A 185 3.39 14.12 -9.31
C VAL A 185 2.77 12.76 -9.60
N ASP A 186 3.53 11.67 -9.43
CA ASP A 186 3.00 10.32 -9.59
C ASP A 186 1.90 9.99 -8.56
N PHE A 187 2.01 10.52 -7.33
CA PHE A 187 0.95 10.40 -6.33
C PHE A 187 -0.32 11.12 -6.76
N GLY A 188 -0.19 12.31 -7.36
CA GLY A 188 -1.29 13.06 -7.96
C GLY A 188 -1.97 12.26 -9.07
N ARG A 189 -1.20 11.71 -10.02
CA ARG A 189 -1.71 10.85 -11.11
C ARG A 189 -2.52 9.66 -10.57
N LEU A 190 -2.02 8.99 -9.53
CA LEU A 190 -2.75 7.88 -8.88
C LEU A 190 -4.07 8.32 -8.26
N ARG A 191 -4.12 9.52 -7.68
CA ARG A 191 -5.31 10.03 -6.99
C ARG A 191 -6.36 10.56 -7.95
N SER A 192 -5.96 11.10 -9.10
CA SER A 192 -6.85 11.70 -10.09
C SER A 192 -7.36 10.73 -11.14
N ALA A 193 -6.74 9.55 -11.28
CA ALA A 193 -7.15 8.54 -12.25
C ALA A 193 -8.43 7.81 -11.82
N LYS A 194 -9.37 7.65 -12.76
CA LYS A 194 -10.60 6.87 -12.57
C LYS A 194 -10.38 5.37 -12.62
N HIS A 195 -9.46 4.92 -13.48
CA HIS A 195 -9.18 3.50 -13.69
C HIS A 195 -7.69 3.26 -13.53
N VAL A 196 -7.31 2.39 -12.59
CA VAL A 196 -5.91 2.19 -12.21
C VAL A 196 -5.58 0.71 -12.16
N CYS A 197 -4.43 0.33 -12.72
CA CYS A 197 -3.80 -0.97 -12.54
C CYS A 197 -2.54 -0.82 -11.68
N LEU A 198 -2.54 -1.43 -10.50
CA LEU A 198 -1.44 -1.32 -9.54
C LEU A 198 -0.33 -2.34 -9.81
N SER A 199 0.93 -1.90 -9.63
CA SER A 199 2.05 -2.79 -9.32
C SER A 199 2.10 -3.14 -7.83
N ILE A 200 3.02 -4.01 -7.41
CA ILE A 200 3.31 -4.26 -5.99
C ILE A 200 4.04 -3.03 -5.40
N SER A 201 3.26 -2.03 -4.97
CA SER A 201 3.76 -0.74 -4.49
C SER A 201 2.84 -0.18 -3.40
N SER A 202 3.33 -0.14 -2.16
CA SER A 202 2.60 0.46 -1.03
C SER A 202 2.30 1.95 -1.25
N PHE A 203 3.16 2.65 -1.99
CA PHE A 203 2.95 4.01 -2.43
C PHE A 203 1.78 4.13 -3.42
N ALA A 204 1.71 3.25 -4.43
CA ALA A 204 0.63 3.24 -5.41
C ALA A 204 -0.71 2.83 -4.79
N TRP A 205 -0.67 1.88 -3.86
CA TRP A 205 -1.83 1.51 -3.05
C TRP A 205 -2.35 2.71 -2.25
N LEU A 206 -1.48 3.47 -1.60
CA LEU A 206 -1.90 4.60 -0.78
C LEU A 206 -2.50 5.73 -1.62
N GLY A 207 -1.93 5.99 -2.79
CA GLY A 207 -2.47 6.97 -3.74
C GLY A 207 -3.89 6.61 -4.19
N THR A 208 -4.12 5.36 -4.59
CA THR A 208 -5.46 4.91 -5.02
C THR A 208 -6.45 4.78 -3.86
N TRP A 209 -6.01 4.34 -2.68
CA TRP A 209 -6.86 4.23 -1.50
C TRP A 209 -7.40 5.60 -1.06
N LEU A 210 -6.58 6.65 -1.16
CA LEU A 210 -6.96 8.05 -0.90
C LEU A 210 -7.65 8.75 -2.07
N SER A 211 -7.75 8.13 -3.25
CA SER A 211 -8.47 8.71 -4.38
C SER A 211 -9.95 8.88 -4.02
N SER A 212 -10.55 10.00 -4.43
CA SER A 212 -12.01 10.22 -4.35
C SER A 212 -12.71 10.04 -5.70
N VAL A 213 -11.95 9.84 -6.77
CA VAL A 213 -12.47 9.77 -8.15
C VAL A 213 -12.23 8.41 -8.81
N ALA A 214 -11.39 7.56 -8.23
CA ALA A 214 -11.19 6.20 -8.71
C ALA A 214 -12.52 5.43 -8.69
N GLU A 215 -12.84 4.83 -9.83
CA GLU A 215 -14.01 3.97 -10.05
C GLU A 215 -13.58 2.50 -10.05
N THR A 216 -12.44 2.17 -10.68
CA THR A 216 -11.88 0.82 -10.69
C THR A 216 -10.39 0.81 -10.37
N ILE A 217 -9.98 -0.05 -9.45
CA ILE A 217 -8.60 -0.23 -8.99
C ILE A 217 -8.27 -1.72 -9.09
N HIS A 218 -7.48 -2.10 -10.09
CA HIS A 218 -7.01 -3.46 -10.29
C HIS A 218 -5.75 -3.68 -9.45
N MET A 219 -5.86 -4.57 -8.47
CA MET A 219 -4.83 -4.79 -7.45
C MET A 219 -4.34 -6.24 -7.47
N PRO A 220 -3.02 -6.48 -7.50
CA PRO A 220 -2.47 -7.83 -7.44
C PRO A 220 -2.46 -8.31 -5.97
N VAL A 221 -2.98 -9.52 -5.72
CA VAL A 221 -2.82 -10.24 -4.45
C VAL A 221 -1.52 -11.04 -4.55
N ALA A 222 -0.42 -10.32 -4.34
CA ALA A 222 0.95 -10.82 -4.41
C ALA A 222 1.91 -9.97 -3.57
N GLY A 223 3.04 -10.54 -3.15
CA GLY A 223 4.06 -9.79 -2.42
C GLY A 223 3.52 -9.19 -1.12
N ILE A 224 3.73 -7.89 -0.89
CA ILE A 224 3.19 -7.17 0.28
C ILE A 224 1.66 -7.07 0.32
N PHE A 225 0.98 -7.36 -0.79
CA PHE A 225 -0.49 -7.36 -0.88
C PHE A 225 -1.09 -8.74 -0.65
N ASP A 226 -0.27 -9.78 -0.53
CA ASP A 226 -0.74 -11.09 -0.09
C ASP A 226 -0.87 -11.08 1.45
N PRO A 227 -2.09 -11.16 2.02
CA PRO A 227 -2.27 -11.12 3.46
C PRO A 227 -1.93 -12.45 4.13
N ARG A 228 -1.83 -13.57 3.40
CA ARG A 228 -1.66 -14.93 3.96
C ARG A 228 -0.47 -15.10 4.93
N PRO A 229 0.68 -14.42 4.75
CA PRO A 229 1.76 -14.46 5.73
C PRO A 229 1.41 -13.82 7.09
N GLY A 230 0.32 -13.06 7.16
CA GLY A 230 -0.15 -12.36 8.36
C GLY A 230 0.70 -11.15 8.77
N ILE A 231 1.70 -10.74 7.99
CA ILE A 231 2.60 -9.64 8.35
C ILE A 231 1.99 -8.29 7.98
N GLN A 232 1.58 -8.13 6.72
CA GLN A 232 0.87 -6.97 6.19
C GLN A 232 -0.56 -7.35 5.83
N ASN A 233 -1.44 -6.36 5.76
CA ASN A 233 -2.76 -6.52 5.18
C ASN A 233 -3.20 -5.21 4.54
N LEU A 234 -3.02 -5.06 3.23
CA LEU A 234 -3.44 -3.86 2.51
C LEU A 234 -4.70 -4.12 1.67
N ILE A 235 -5.46 -5.17 1.93
CA ILE A 235 -6.64 -5.52 1.13
C ILE A 235 -7.87 -4.74 1.63
N PRO A 236 -8.38 -3.73 0.90
CA PRO A 236 -9.56 -2.97 1.31
C PRO A 236 -10.83 -3.75 0.93
N ALA A 237 -11.10 -4.84 1.66
CA ALA A 237 -12.11 -5.84 1.30
C ALA A 237 -13.53 -5.28 1.07
N ASN A 238 -13.84 -4.14 1.68
CA ASN A 238 -15.15 -3.47 1.64
C ASN A 238 -15.22 -2.34 0.62
N ASP A 239 -14.12 -2.06 -0.08
CA ASP A 239 -14.06 -1.01 -1.08
C ASP A 239 -14.44 -1.60 -2.45
N PRO A 240 -15.63 -1.26 -2.99
CA PRO A 240 -16.12 -1.85 -4.23
C PRO A 240 -15.29 -1.44 -5.46
N ARG A 241 -14.46 -0.41 -5.34
CA ARG A 241 -13.56 0.03 -6.40
C ARG A 241 -12.49 -1.02 -6.70
N TYR A 242 -12.15 -1.88 -5.73
CA TYR A 242 -11.04 -2.80 -5.86
C TYR A 242 -11.42 -4.11 -6.56
N HIS A 243 -10.69 -4.42 -7.62
CA HIS A 243 -10.74 -5.69 -8.34
C HIS A 243 -9.43 -6.45 -8.13
N TYR A 244 -9.50 -7.63 -7.53
CA TYR A 244 -8.32 -8.34 -7.07
C TYR A 244 -7.87 -9.41 -8.07
N TRP A 245 -6.56 -9.56 -8.23
CA TRP A 245 -5.95 -10.52 -9.14
C TRP A 245 -4.90 -11.37 -8.43
N GLU A 246 -5.08 -12.68 -8.37
CA GLU A 246 -4.05 -13.57 -7.83
C GLU A 246 -2.89 -13.66 -8.82
N VAL A 247 -1.68 -13.37 -8.34
CA VAL A 247 -0.43 -13.54 -9.09
C VAL A 247 0.55 -14.32 -8.24
N LYS A 248 0.96 -15.51 -8.70
CA LYS A 248 1.90 -16.36 -7.98
C LYS A 248 3.32 -15.96 -8.33
N ILE A 249 3.90 -15.08 -7.52
CA ILE A 249 5.31 -14.70 -7.67
C ILE A 249 6.23 -15.83 -7.15
N PRO A 250 7.42 -16.02 -7.76
CA PRO A 250 8.39 -17.00 -7.29
C PRO A 250 8.82 -16.70 -5.85
N SER A 251 8.95 -17.75 -5.04
CA SER A 251 9.51 -17.66 -3.70
C SER A 251 10.98 -17.25 -3.74
N MET A 252 11.52 -16.77 -2.62
CA MET A 252 12.95 -16.38 -2.53
C MET A 252 13.92 -17.49 -2.96
N LYS A 253 13.57 -18.76 -2.68
CA LYS A 253 14.38 -19.93 -3.07
C LYS A 253 14.31 -20.22 -4.57
N GLU A 254 13.18 -19.92 -5.21
CA GLU A 254 12.99 -20.10 -6.65
C GLU A 254 13.64 -18.98 -7.45
N ARG A 255 13.60 -17.73 -6.94
CA ARG A 255 14.20 -16.55 -7.60
C ARG A 255 15.68 -16.71 -7.93
N SER A 256 16.44 -17.44 -7.10
CA SER A 256 17.86 -17.70 -7.36
C SER A 256 18.12 -18.75 -8.45
N LYS A 257 17.07 -19.38 -8.98
CA LYS A 257 17.15 -20.52 -9.93
C LYS A 257 16.49 -20.23 -11.27
N ILE A 258 15.84 -19.09 -11.41
CA ILE A 258 15.09 -18.71 -12.61
C ILE A 258 15.68 -17.45 -13.21
N ASP A 259 15.59 -17.34 -14.52
CA ASP A 259 15.71 -16.05 -15.18
C ASP A 259 14.41 -15.28 -14.93
N SER A 260 14.51 -14.14 -14.24
CA SER A 260 13.35 -13.34 -13.88
C SER A 260 12.68 -12.73 -15.10
N MET A 261 13.43 -12.34 -16.14
CA MET A 261 12.87 -11.77 -17.36
C MET A 261 12.14 -12.85 -18.16
N LEU A 262 12.73 -14.04 -18.28
CA LEU A 262 12.07 -15.17 -18.93
C LEU A 262 10.77 -15.58 -18.20
N TRP A 263 10.77 -15.56 -16.86
CA TRP A 263 9.56 -15.81 -16.08
C TRP A 263 8.49 -14.74 -16.30
N ILE A 264 8.86 -13.46 -16.31
CA ILE A 264 7.95 -12.33 -16.56
C ILE A 264 7.24 -12.48 -17.90
N SER A 265 7.97 -12.89 -18.95
CA SER A 265 7.43 -13.04 -20.29
C SER A 265 6.59 -14.31 -20.50
N ASN A 266 6.88 -15.41 -19.79
CA ASN A 266 6.23 -16.71 -20.01
C ASN A 266 5.15 -17.08 -18.99
N TYR A 267 5.02 -16.34 -17.89
CA TYR A 267 4.01 -16.63 -16.88
C TYR A 267 2.60 -16.34 -17.42
N SER A 268 1.67 -17.28 -17.26
CA SER A 268 0.27 -17.17 -17.73
C SER A 268 -0.79 -17.41 -16.63
N GLY A 269 -0.38 -17.36 -15.36
CA GLY A 269 -1.18 -17.82 -14.22
C GLY A 269 -2.02 -16.74 -13.51
N SER A 270 -2.06 -15.49 -13.99
CA SER A 270 -2.81 -14.43 -13.30
C SER A 270 -4.30 -14.67 -13.43
N ARG A 271 -5.07 -14.44 -12.38
CA ARG A 271 -6.54 -14.62 -12.44
C ARG A 271 -7.27 -13.67 -11.52
N LYS A 272 -8.44 -13.20 -11.97
CA LYS A 272 -9.33 -12.40 -11.14
C LYS A 272 -9.86 -13.24 -9.97
N ILE A 273 -9.86 -12.66 -8.78
CA ILE A 273 -10.33 -13.31 -7.56
C ILE A 273 -11.80 -12.94 -7.34
N GLU A 274 -12.63 -13.95 -7.16
CA GLU A 274 -14.02 -13.75 -6.72
C GLU A 274 -14.08 -13.32 -5.25
N LYS A 275 -15.07 -12.48 -4.89
CA LYS A 275 -15.23 -11.94 -3.53
C LYS A 275 -15.20 -13.02 -2.43
N ARG A 276 -15.84 -14.18 -2.66
CA ARG A 276 -15.82 -15.32 -1.71
C ARG A 276 -14.41 -15.84 -1.43
N MET A 277 -13.57 -15.90 -2.46
CA MET A 277 -12.21 -16.39 -2.34
C MET A 277 -11.31 -15.35 -1.67
N LEU A 278 -11.57 -14.05 -1.91
CA LEU A 278 -10.89 -12.96 -1.22
C LEU A 278 -11.06 -13.05 0.29
N HIS A 279 -12.28 -13.30 0.79
CA HIS A 279 -12.53 -13.44 2.22
C HIS A 279 -11.72 -14.61 2.83
N SER A 280 -11.62 -15.74 2.14
CA SER A 280 -10.79 -16.87 2.59
C SER A 280 -9.30 -16.50 2.64
N ILE A 281 -8.81 -15.74 1.67
CA ILE A 281 -7.42 -15.26 1.62
C ILE A 281 -7.13 -14.31 2.81
N ILE A 282 -8.02 -13.37 3.09
CA ILE A 282 -7.88 -12.44 4.23
C ILE A 282 -7.95 -13.21 5.55
N ALA A 283 -8.90 -14.14 5.69
CA ALA A 283 -9.06 -14.95 6.89
C ALA A 283 -7.80 -15.79 7.20
N ALA A 284 -7.13 -16.32 6.18
CA ALA A 284 -5.85 -17.02 6.35
C ALA A 284 -4.73 -16.11 6.86
N GLY A 285 -4.79 -14.81 6.54
CA GLY A 285 -3.87 -13.77 7.00
C GLY A 285 -4.20 -13.13 8.33
N ALA A 286 -5.32 -13.51 8.94
CA ALA A 286 -5.75 -12.98 10.23
C ALA A 286 -4.75 -13.38 11.32
N THR A 287 -4.05 -12.41 11.90
CA THR A 287 -3.18 -12.69 13.04
C THR A 287 -3.97 -12.61 14.33
N ARG A 288 -3.70 -13.54 15.26
CA ARG A 288 -4.27 -13.52 16.63
C ARG A 288 -3.98 -12.22 17.41
N ARG A 289 -3.02 -11.40 16.95
CA ARG A 289 -2.61 -10.13 17.59
C ARG A 289 -3.46 -8.93 17.20
N VAL A 290 -4.25 -9.02 16.13
CA VAL A 290 -5.29 -8.02 15.87
C VAL A 290 -6.52 -8.54 16.59
N ASN A 291 -6.85 -7.88 17.70
CA ASN A 291 -7.94 -8.23 18.61
C ASN A 291 -9.14 -8.82 17.84
N ASN A 292 -9.54 -10.06 18.18
CA ASN A 292 -10.56 -10.83 17.45
C ASN A 292 -11.84 -10.01 17.23
N LYS A 293 -12.17 -9.08 18.13
CA LYS A 293 -13.34 -8.21 17.99
C LYS A 293 -13.25 -7.25 16.79
N VAL A 294 -12.11 -6.58 16.56
CA VAL A 294 -11.92 -5.65 15.42
C VAL A 294 -11.87 -6.42 14.11
N PHE A 295 -11.21 -7.59 14.09
CA PHE A 295 -11.16 -8.43 12.91
C PHE A 295 -12.54 -9.05 12.60
N GLN A 296 -13.28 -9.48 13.61
CA GLN A 296 -14.65 -9.96 13.44
C GLN A 296 -15.60 -8.84 13.05
N GLU A 297 -15.47 -7.62 13.58
CA GLU A 297 -16.25 -6.46 13.13
C GLU A 297 -15.90 -6.07 11.68
N PHE A 298 -14.64 -6.16 11.27
CA PHE A 298 -14.22 -5.98 9.88
C PHE A 298 -14.88 -7.03 8.98
N ILE A 299 -14.78 -8.32 9.33
CA ILE A 299 -15.43 -9.42 8.59
C ILE A 299 -16.96 -9.27 8.57
N ASN A 300 -17.58 -8.90 9.68
CA ASN A 300 -19.03 -8.76 9.79
C ASN A 300 -19.56 -7.57 8.99
N ARG A 301 -18.77 -6.50 8.85
CA ARG A 301 -19.04 -5.41 7.89
C ARG A 301 -18.75 -5.82 6.44
N SER A 302 -17.96 -6.87 6.21
CA SER A 302 -17.61 -7.42 4.89
C SER A 302 -18.57 -8.49 4.37
N ALA A 303 -19.30 -9.15 5.26
CA ALA A 303 -20.32 -10.13 4.88
C ALA A 303 -21.49 -9.39 4.21
N PRO A 304 -21.95 -9.81 3.02
CA PRO A 304 -23.18 -9.25 2.45
C PRO A 304 -24.33 -9.47 3.44
N GLY A 305 -25.08 -8.40 3.72
CA GLY A 305 -26.28 -8.46 4.54
C GLY A 305 -27.17 -9.60 4.06
N LYS A 306 -27.58 -10.45 5.00
CA LYS A 306 -28.72 -11.34 4.79
C LYS A 306 -30.00 -10.52 4.70
#